data_AF-K1RMA0-F1
#
_entry.id   AF-K1RMA0-F1
#
_cell.length_a   1.000
_cell.length_b   1.000
_cell.length_c   1.000
_cell.angle_alpha   90.00
_cell.angle_beta   90.00
_cell.angle_gamma   90.00
#
_symmetry.space_group_name_H-M   'P 1'
#
loop_
_entity.id
_entity.type
_entity.pdbx_description
1 polymer ?
#
loop_
_entity_poly.entity_id
_entity_poly.type
_entity_poly.pdbx_seq_one_letter_code
_entity_poly.pdbx_strand_id
1 'polypeptide(L)'
;MWRSRSPSVPTGCRSQTRSTDEEAIDDLNFYLYDSRGELLLHRYQQATTLRFEVVPGHYRMRLAANLGRDLGENPSEEELRISDAESYEHLPMAAEEELDVTAAGASRSTVEVRRCVAKVSYEINVKDPNIELRSVQLISRPRTAVLFDPEAAPSSDPADYTDSPETTLTGTTASDACYLLPNLQGTVSSITDQRQKSPENAPEHARTC
;
A
#
# COMPACT_ATOMS: atom_id res chain seq x y z
N MET A 1 -58.12 -16.06 -0.75
CA MET A 1 -57.23 -16.23 -1.90
C MET A 1 -56.41 -14.94 -2.06
N TRP A 2 -55.25 -14.87 -1.41
CA TRP A 2 -54.38 -13.69 -1.46
C TRP A 2 -53.03 -14.10 -2.06
N ARG A 3 -52.67 -13.44 -3.17
CA ARG A 3 -51.44 -13.71 -3.94
C ARG A 3 -50.24 -13.12 -3.21
N SER A 4 -49.24 -13.95 -2.94
CA SER A 4 -47.91 -13.53 -2.51
C SER A 4 -47.22 -12.77 -3.62
N ARG A 5 -46.90 -11.49 -3.41
CA ARG A 5 -45.87 -10.80 -4.19
C ARG A 5 -44.53 -11.06 -3.52
N SER A 6 -43.67 -11.81 -4.20
CA SER A 6 -42.26 -11.90 -3.86
C SER A 6 -41.60 -10.52 -4.05
N PRO A 7 -40.84 -10.00 -3.08
CA PRO A 7 -39.96 -8.88 -3.35
C PRO A 7 -38.85 -9.37 -4.28
N SER A 8 -38.78 -8.77 -5.47
CA SER A 8 -37.62 -8.86 -6.34
C SER A 8 -36.40 -8.34 -5.56
N VAL A 9 -35.44 -9.22 -5.33
CA VAL A 9 -34.09 -8.85 -4.88
C VAL A 9 -33.55 -7.82 -5.88
N PRO A 10 -33.14 -6.61 -5.47
CA PRO A 10 -32.44 -5.73 -6.39
C PRO A 10 -31.12 -6.42 -6.70
N THR A 11 -30.95 -6.82 -7.96
CA THR A 11 -29.66 -7.21 -8.52
C THR A 11 -28.79 -5.97 -8.55
N GLY A 12 -28.21 -5.61 -7.41
CA GLY A 12 -27.08 -4.71 -7.37
C GLY A 12 -25.96 -5.41 -8.15
N CYS A 13 -25.53 -4.80 -9.25
CA CYS A 13 -24.33 -5.22 -9.95
C CYS A 13 -23.22 -5.39 -8.91
N ARG A 14 -22.92 -6.64 -8.55
CA ARG A 14 -21.60 -6.97 -8.03
C ARG A 14 -20.67 -6.69 -9.18
N SER A 15 -20.11 -5.49 -9.20
CA SER A 15 -18.81 -5.26 -9.79
C SER A 15 -17.93 -6.32 -9.14
N GLN A 16 -17.65 -7.37 -9.90
CA GLN A 16 -16.82 -8.47 -9.46
C GLN A 16 -15.41 -7.86 -9.41
N THR A 17 -15.07 -7.24 -8.28
CA THR A 17 -13.71 -6.79 -8.01
C THR A 17 -12.87 -8.05 -8.10
N ARG A 18 -12.06 -8.15 -9.14
CA ARG A 18 -11.00 -9.16 -9.21
C ARG A 18 -10.23 -8.97 -7.91
N SER A 19 -10.36 -9.92 -6.98
CA SER A 19 -9.64 -9.82 -5.70
C SER A 19 -8.17 -9.78 -6.07
N THR A 20 -7.50 -8.65 -5.82
CA THR A 20 -6.04 -8.57 -5.95
C THR A 20 -5.46 -9.72 -5.15
N ASP A 21 -4.59 -10.53 -5.77
CA ASP A 21 -3.85 -11.54 -5.03
C ASP A 21 -2.80 -10.82 -4.21
N GLU A 22 -3.09 -10.64 -2.93
CA GLU A 22 -2.28 -9.81 -2.04
C GLU A 22 -0.88 -10.41 -1.82
N GLU A 23 -0.70 -11.72 -2.02
CA GLU A 23 0.55 -12.46 -1.75
C GLU A 23 1.36 -12.77 -3.03
N ALA A 24 0.82 -12.48 -4.21
CA ALA A 24 1.49 -12.79 -5.47
C ALA A 24 2.75 -11.93 -5.67
N ILE A 25 3.82 -12.57 -6.15
CA ILE A 25 5.05 -11.93 -6.62
C ILE A 25 5.28 -12.37 -8.06
N ASP A 26 5.13 -11.43 -8.99
CA ASP A 26 5.16 -11.66 -10.43
C ASP A 26 6.50 -11.23 -11.05
N ASP A 27 7.10 -10.17 -10.52
CA ASP A 27 8.42 -9.70 -10.91
C ASP A 27 9.20 -9.10 -9.74
N LEU A 28 10.51 -9.01 -9.93
CA LEU A 28 11.47 -8.56 -8.93
C LEU A 28 12.63 -7.82 -9.61
N ASN A 29 12.95 -6.65 -9.07
CA ASN A 29 14.25 -6.00 -9.17
C ASN A 29 15.05 -6.32 -7.90
N PHE A 30 16.17 -7.01 -8.06
CA PHE A 30 17.10 -7.35 -6.99
C PHE A 30 18.35 -6.49 -7.10
N TYR A 31 18.81 -5.96 -5.97
CA TYR A 31 20.04 -5.20 -5.84
C TYR A 31 20.86 -5.75 -4.68
N LEU A 32 22.17 -5.92 -4.92
CA LEU A 32 23.14 -6.28 -3.90
C LEU A 32 24.24 -5.23 -3.84
N TYR A 33 24.42 -4.64 -2.67
CA TYR A 33 25.44 -3.65 -2.39
C TYR A 33 26.50 -4.23 -1.47
N ASP A 34 27.75 -3.84 -1.67
CA ASP A 34 28.83 -4.17 -0.74
C ASP A 34 28.78 -3.32 0.54
N SER A 35 29.68 -3.61 1.48
CA SER A 35 29.77 -2.88 2.75
C SER A 35 30.17 -1.40 2.62
N ARG A 36 30.55 -0.94 1.42
CA ARG A 36 30.87 0.46 1.12
C ARG A 36 29.69 1.17 0.44
N GLY A 37 28.62 0.45 0.15
CA GLY A 37 27.44 0.97 -0.55
C GLY A 37 27.55 0.93 -2.07
N GLU A 38 28.58 0.27 -2.63
CA GLU A 38 28.73 0.13 -4.08
C GLU A 38 27.85 -1.01 -4.59
N LEU A 39 27.15 -0.79 -5.69
CA LEU A 39 26.34 -1.82 -6.33
C LEU A 39 27.24 -2.90 -6.93
N LEU A 40 27.02 -4.14 -6.54
CA LEU A 40 27.72 -5.31 -7.09
C LEU A 40 26.91 -6.05 -8.14
N LEU A 41 25.60 -6.13 -7.92
CA LEU A 41 24.71 -6.90 -8.78
C LEU A 41 23.32 -6.27 -8.77
N HIS A 42 22.79 -6.06 -9.97
CA HIS A 42 21.37 -5.84 -10.21
C HIS A 42 20.83 -6.94 -11.14
N ARG A 43 19.58 -7.35 -10.91
CA ARG A 43 18.87 -8.28 -11.78
C ARG A 43 17.37 -8.03 -11.71
N TYR A 44 16.75 -7.92 -12.89
CA TYR A 44 15.30 -8.04 -13.05
C TYR A 44 14.91 -9.47 -13.45
N GLN A 45 13.92 -10.06 -12.76
CA GLN A 45 13.44 -11.41 -13.05
C GLN A 45 11.99 -11.62 -12.60
N GLN A 46 11.30 -12.58 -13.23
CA GLN A 46 9.96 -13.03 -12.83
C GLN A 46 9.98 -14.19 -11.83
N ALA A 47 11.11 -14.87 -11.71
CA ALA A 47 11.27 -15.94 -10.73
C ALA A 47 11.41 -15.34 -9.32
N THR A 48 10.78 -15.96 -8.33
CA THR A 48 10.93 -15.58 -6.92
C THR A 48 12.21 -16.14 -6.27
N THR A 49 12.85 -17.11 -6.93
CA THR A 49 14.11 -17.69 -6.46
C THR A 49 15.31 -16.94 -7.01
N LEU A 50 16.18 -16.45 -6.12
CA LEU A 50 17.43 -15.80 -6.46
C LEU A 50 18.61 -16.77 -6.35
N ARG A 51 19.49 -16.75 -7.36
CA ARG A 51 20.77 -17.46 -7.32
C ARG A 51 21.88 -16.57 -7.86
N PHE A 52 22.92 -16.39 -7.05
CA PHE A 52 24.10 -15.61 -7.35
C PHE A 52 25.29 -16.15 -6.56
N GLU A 53 26.49 -15.74 -6.94
CA GLU A 53 27.75 -16.10 -6.27
C GLU A 53 28.48 -14.82 -5.89
N VAL A 54 28.92 -14.74 -4.64
CA VAL A 54 29.70 -13.62 -4.11
C VAL A 54 30.76 -14.15 -3.16
N VAL A 55 31.79 -13.34 -2.93
CA VAL A 55 32.79 -13.64 -1.92
C VAL A 55 32.18 -13.57 -0.51
N PRO A 56 32.81 -14.20 0.49
CA PRO A 56 32.40 -13.96 1.88
C PRO A 56 32.52 -12.48 2.25
N GLY A 57 31.49 -11.94 2.90
CA GLY A 57 31.40 -10.52 3.23
C GLY A 57 30.05 -10.12 3.81
N HIS A 58 29.93 -8.83 4.12
CA HIS A 58 28.71 -8.17 4.57
C HIS A 58 28.12 -7.38 3.40
N TYR A 59 26.83 -7.55 3.16
CA TYR A 59 26.13 -6.97 2.02
C TYR A 59 24.79 -6.37 2.45
N ARG A 60 24.36 -5.33 1.76
CA ARG A 60 22.98 -4.83 1.84
C ARG A 60 22.22 -5.26 0.61
N MET A 61 21.04 -5.83 0.81
CA MET A 61 20.15 -6.28 -0.25
C MET A 61 18.92 -5.38 -0.32
N ARG A 62 18.50 -5.03 -1.54
CA ARG A 62 17.20 -4.42 -1.81
C ARG A 62 16.41 -5.25 -2.79
N LEU A 63 15.12 -5.45 -2.50
CA LEU A 63 14.17 -6.12 -3.37
C LEU A 63 13.01 -5.19 -3.65
N ALA A 64 12.67 -5.01 -4.92
CA ALA A 64 11.53 -4.24 -5.38
C ALA A 64 10.68 -5.14 -6.29
N ALA A 65 9.53 -5.57 -5.81
CA ALA A 65 8.68 -6.53 -6.47
C ALA A 65 7.39 -5.92 -7.01
N ASN A 66 6.84 -6.55 -8.06
CA ASN A 66 5.59 -6.19 -8.71
C ASN A 66 5.55 -4.76 -9.27
N LEU A 67 6.67 -4.31 -9.85
CA LEU A 67 6.73 -2.99 -10.49
C LEU A 67 6.42 -3.04 -12.00
N GLY A 68 6.35 -4.24 -12.58
CA GLY A 68 6.03 -4.45 -13.99
C GLY A 68 7.14 -4.01 -14.94
N ARG A 69 8.32 -3.63 -14.43
CA ARG A 69 9.42 -3.10 -15.23
C ARG A 69 10.77 -3.32 -14.54
N ASP A 70 11.80 -3.38 -15.37
CA ASP A 70 13.18 -3.26 -14.93
C ASP A 70 13.49 -1.80 -14.58
N LEU A 71 14.02 -1.57 -13.37
CA LEU A 71 14.45 -0.27 -12.87
C LEU A 71 15.93 0.05 -13.21
N GLY A 72 16.68 -0.92 -13.73
CA GLY A 72 18.10 -0.78 -14.03
C GLY A 72 18.99 -0.70 -12.78
N GLU A 73 20.29 -0.55 -13.00
CA GLU A 73 21.32 -0.58 -11.95
C GLU A 73 21.25 0.62 -11.00
N ASN A 74 20.90 1.80 -11.52
CA ASN A 74 20.91 3.04 -10.75
C ASN A 74 19.62 3.84 -10.98
N PRO A 75 18.48 3.36 -10.45
CA PRO A 75 17.22 4.07 -10.59
C PRO A 75 17.29 5.43 -9.89
N SER A 76 16.71 6.43 -10.53
CA SER A 76 16.50 7.74 -9.93
C SER A 76 15.51 7.68 -8.76
N GLU A 77 15.52 8.69 -7.89
CA GLU A 77 14.54 8.79 -6.79
C GLU A 77 13.09 8.74 -7.28
N GLU A 78 12.82 9.31 -8.44
CA GLU A 78 11.48 9.31 -9.05
C GLU A 78 11.05 7.92 -9.51
N GLU A 79 11.98 7.14 -10.06
CA GLU A 79 11.70 5.76 -10.48
C GLU A 79 11.46 4.82 -9.29
N LEU A 80 11.98 5.20 -8.10
CA LEU A 80 11.77 4.53 -6.82
C LEU A 80 10.50 5.00 -6.09
N ARG A 81 9.70 5.90 -6.68
CA ARG A 81 8.38 6.25 -6.14
C ARG A 81 7.30 5.32 -6.66
N ILE A 82 6.36 5.00 -5.78
CA ILE A 82 5.11 4.33 -6.11
C ILE A 82 4.04 5.41 -6.25
N SER A 83 3.28 5.38 -7.35
CA SER A 83 2.13 6.26 -7.54
C SER A 83 0.85 5.64 -6.98
N ASP A 84 -0.04 6.50 -6.50
CA ASP A 84 -1.39 6.11 -6.11
C ASP A 84 -2.16 5.57 -7.32
N ALA A 85 -2.96 4.53 -7.08
CA ALA A 85 -3.83 3.95 -8.07
C ALA A 85 -5.20 3.65 -7.46
N GLU A 86 -6.25 3.67 -8.28
CA GLU A 86 -7.58 3.26 -7.85
C GLU A 86 -7.68 1.75 -7.61
N SER A 87 -6.88 0.97 -8.34
CA SER A 87 -6.78 -0.48 -8.19
C SER A 87 -5.40 -0.98 -8.58
N TYR A 88 -5.02 -2.11 -8.00
CA TYR A 88 -3.75 -2.78 -8.26
C TYR A 88 -4.02 -4.20 -8.74
N GLU A 89 -3.48 -4.56 -9.90
CA GLU A 89 -3.45 -5.97 -10.34
C GLU A 89 -2.49 -6.79 -9.46
N HIS A 90 -1.34 -6.18 -9.12
CA HIS A 90 -0.33 -6.72 -8.20
C HIS A 90 0.11 -5.60 -7.25
N LEU A 91 0.30 -5.94 -5.98
CA LEU A 91 0.69 -4.96 -4.97
C LEU A 91 2.20 -4.73 -5.03
N PRO A 92 2.69 -3.47 -5.14
CA PRO A 92 4.11 -3.20 -5.05
C PRO A 92 4.63 -3.64 -3.68
N MET A 93 5.77 -4.32 -3.66
CA MET A 93 6.39 -4.80 -2.42
C MET A 93 7.87 -4.46 -2.39
N ALA A 94 8.40 -4.24 -1.19
CA ALA A 94 9.80 -3.95 -0.99
C ALA A 94 10.41 -4.68 0.21
N ALA A 95 11.71 -4.92 0.14
CA ALA A 95 12.53 -5.31 1.28
C ALA A 95 13.89 -4.60 1.21
N GLU A 96 14.41 -4.22 2.37
CA GLU A 96 15.80 -3.83 2.57
C GLU A 96 16.33 -4.61 3.76
N GLU A 97 17.38 -5.42 3.55
CA GLU A 97 17.90 -6.34 4.56
C GLU A 97 19.43 -6.40 4.46
N GLU A 98 20.09 -6.62 5.60
CA GLU A 98 21.52 -6.95 5.65
C GLU A 98 21.70 -8.46 5.44
N LEU A 99 22.76 -8.83 4.72
CA LEU A 99 23.07 -10.19 4.32
C LEU A 99 24.55 -10.49 4.56
N ASP A 100 24.82 -11.43 5.46
CA ASP A 100 26.16 -11.93 5.71
C ASP A 100 26.39 -13.18 4.90
N VAL A 101 27.45 -13.21 4.09
CA VAL A 101 27.86 -14.40 3.34
C VAL A 101 29.17 -14.91 3.91
N THR A 102 29.20 -16.19 4.23
CA THR A 102 30.41 -16.90 4.68
C THR A 102 30.78 -18.00 3.68
N ALA A 103 31.89 -18.69 3.90
CA ALA A 103 32.23 -19.88 3.12
C ALA A 103 31.17 -21.00 3.24
N ALA A 104 30.33 -20.98 4.28
CA ALA A 104 29.23 -21.92 4.46
C ALA A 104 27.93 -21.48 3.74
N GLY A 105 27.89 -20.28 3.17
CA GLY A 105 26.72 -19.69 2.53
C GLY A 105 26.21 -18.43 3.24
N ALA A 106 25.04 -17.97 2.82
CA ALA A 106 24.39 -16.76 3.32
C ALA A 106 23.67 -16.97 4.65
N SER A 107 23.57 -15.92 5.47
CA SER A 107 22.90 -15.92 6.78
C SER A 107 21.40 -16.23 6.71
N ARG A 108 20.76 -15.92 5.57
CA ARG A 108 19.33 -16.16 5.34
C ARG A 108 19.08 -16.71 3.94
N SER A 109 18.19 -17.69 3.83
CA SER A 109 17.81 -18.31 2.55
C SER A 109 16.48 -17.81 1.99
N THR A 110 15.70 -17.06 2.78
CA THR A 110 14.38 -16.54 2.42
C THR A 110 14.31 -15.09 2.82
N VAL A 111 13.77 -14.22 1.97
CA VAL A 111 13.61 -12.79 2.25
C VAL A 111 12.13 -12.47 2.23
N GLU A 112 11.68 -11.71 3.23
CA GLU A 112 10.29 -11.25 3.30
C GLU A 112 10.18 -9.87 2.66
N VAL A 113 9.35 -9.77 1.63
CA VAL A 113 8.96 -8.47 1.06
C VAL A 113 7.68 -8.00 1.72
N ARG A 114 7.56 -6.69 1.94
CA ARG A 114 6.39 -6.06 2.55
C ARG A 114 5.65 -5.26 1.50
N ARG A 115 4.31 -5.31 1.54
CA ARG A 115 3.47 -4.44 0.71
C ARG A 115 3.77 -2.99 1.03
N CYS A 116 3.89 -2.18 -0.02
CA CYS A 116 4.08 -0.75 0.08
C CYS A 116 2.74 0.02 0.09
N VAL A 117 1.62 -0.71 0.24
CA VAL A 117 0.27 -0.16 0.38
C VAL A 117 -0.42 -0.80 1.58
N ALA A 118 -1.36 -0.07 2.18
CA ALA A 118 -2.23 -0.55 3.24
C ALA A 118 -3.64 -0.78 2.70
N LYS A 119 -4.28 -1.89 3.12
CA LYS A 119 -5.68 -2.16 2.83
C LYS A 119 -6.57 -1.45 3.84
N VAL A 120 -7.48 -0.61 3.37
CA VAL A 120 -8.50 0.05 4.20
C VAL A 120 -9.86 -0.52 3.81
N SER A 121 -10.56 -1.10 4.78
CA SER A 121 -11.92 -1.62 4.61
C SER A 121 -12.87 -0.87 5.54
N TYR A 122 -14.07 -0.56 5.06
CA TYR A 122 -15.09 0.10 5.85
C TYR A 122 -16.42 -0.67 5.79
N GLU A 123 -17.17 -0.57 6.88
CA GLU A 123 -18.56 -1.02 6.99
C GLU A 123 -19.34 0.06 7.74
N ILE A 124 -20.28 0.68 7.06
CA ILE A 124 -21.08 1.79 7.57
C ILE A 124 -22.52 1.30 7.72
N ASN A 125 -23.09 1.54 8.90
CA ASN A 125 -24.50 1.26 9.19
C ASN A 125 -25.13 2.48 9.88
N VAL A 126 -26.11 3.07 9.22
CA VAL A 126 -26.86 4.22 9.74
C VAL A 126 -27.94 3.73 10.69
N LYS A 127 -27.83 4.14 11.96
CA LYS A 127 -28.78 3.73 13.02
C LYS A 127 -30.12 4.44 12.94
N ASP A 128 -30.14 5.71 12.55
CA ASP A 128 -31.36 6.50 12.44
C ASP A 128 -32.00 6.27 11.07
N PRO A 129 -33.22 5.71 10.99
CA PRO A 129 -33.88 5.47 9.70
C PRO A 129 -34.23 6.75 8.94
N ASN A 130 -34.13 7.92 9.56
CA ASN A 130 -34.35 9.22 8.91
C ASN A 130 -33.07 9.78 8.24
N ILE A 131 -31.92 9.13 8.42
CA ILE A 131 -30.66 9.50 7.77
C ILE A 131 -30.41 8.55 6.60
N GLU A 132 -30.06 9.10 5.45
CA GLU A 132 -29.69 8.34 4.26
C GLU A 132 -28.21 8.53 3.96
N LEU A 133 -27.51 7.43 3.66
CA LEU A 133 -26.13 7.47 3.22
C LEU A 133 -26.11 7.74 1.71
N ARG A 134 -25.75 8.96 1.33
CA ARG A 134 -25.74 9.41 -0.07
C ARG A 134 -24.47 9.02 -0.83
N SER A 135 -23.34 9.06 -0.15
CA SER A 135 -22.06 8.72 -0.75
C SER A 135 -20.97 8.48 0.28
N VAL A 136 -19.89 7.85 -0.18
CA VAL A 136 -18.63 7.70 0.55
C VAL A 136 -17.50 8.18 -0.35
N GLN A 137 -16.59 8.94 0.24
CA GLN A 137 -15.38 9.43 -0.41
C GLN A 137 -14.22 9.32 0.59
N LEU A 138 -13.09 8.78 0.14
CA LEU A 138 -11.83 8.85 0.86
C LEU A 138 -11.09 10.12 0.46
N ILE A 139 -10.71 10.91 1.46
CA ILE A 139 -10.04 12.20 1.30
C ILE A 139 -8.57 12.12 1.69
N SER A 140 -7.77 13.04 1.17
CA SER A 140 -6.36 13.22 1.55
C SER A 140 -5.48 11.97 1.36
N ARG A 141 -5.64 11.28 0.23
CA ARG A 141 -4.82 10.12 -0.16
C ARG A 141 -3.45 10.62 -0.67
N PRO A 142 -2.32 10.09 -0.18
CA PRO A 142 -1.02 10.44 -0.74
C PRO A 142 -0.95 10.04 -2.23
N ARG A 143 -0.41 10.90 -3.08
CA ARG A 143 -0.21 10.61 -4.51
C ARG A 143 1.00 9.72 -4.76
N THR A 144 1.99 9.77 -3.87
CA THR A 144 3.22 8.98 -4.01
C THR A 144 3.72 8.48 -2.66
N ALA A 145 4.51 7.41 -2.69
CA ALA A 145 5.27 6.91 -1.55
C ALA A 145 6.65 6.42 -2.01
N VAL A 146 7.61 6.39 -1.09
CA VAL A 146 8.97 5.91 -1.35
C VAL A 146 9.03 4.40 -1.13
N LEU A 147 9.61 3.67 -2.09
CA LEU A 147 9.64 2.21 -2.09
C LEU A 147 10.45 1.61 -0.93
N PHE A 148 11.62 2.17 -0.64
CA PHE A 148 12.57 1.67 0.38
C PHE A 148 12.59 2.50 1.67
N ASP A 149 11.61 3.37 1.88
CA ASP A 149 11.48 4.15 3.10
C ASP A 149 10.00 4.25 3.51
N PRO A 150 9.43 3.15 4.04
CA PRO A 150 8.02 3.12 4.44
C PRO A 150 7.71 4.03 5.62
N GLU A 151 8.73 4.46 6.37
CA GLU A 151 8.62 5.37 7.53
C GLU A 151 8.92 6.82 7.15
N ALA A 152 9.04 7.12 5.85
CA ALA A 152 9.24 8.47 5.36
C ALA A 152 8.18 9.42 5.93
N ALA A 153 8.62 10.60 6.35
CA ALA A 153 7.72 11.64 6.81
C ALA A 153 6.71 12.00 5.69
N PRO A 154 5.43 12.18 6.03
CA PRO A 154 4.42 12.57 5.05
C PRO A 154 4.74 13.97 4.49
N SER A 155 4.29 14.22 3.26
CA SER A 155 4.44 15.55 2.68
C SER A 155 3.63 16.59 3.43
N SER A 156 4.16 17.81 3.52
CA SER A 156 3.42 18.97 4.02
C SER A 156 2.74 19.78 2.91
N ASP A 157 2.94 19.42 1.64
CA ASP A 157 2.31 20.07 0.50
C ASP A 157 0.94 19.44 0.21
N PRO A 158 -0.18 20.21 0.27
CA PRO A 158 -1.50 19.71 -0.10
C PRO A 158 -1.59 19.16 -1.53
N ALA A 159 -0.73 19.63 -2.45
CA ALA A 159 -0.70 19.16 -3.83
C ALA A 159 -0.28 17.68 -3.95
N ASP A 160 0.43 17.16 -2.95
CA ASP A 160 0.85 15.75 -2.88
C ASP A 160 -0.27 14.81 -2.45
N TYR A 161 -1.46 15.34 -2.21
CA TYR A 161 -2.65 14.57 -1.84
C TYR A 161 -3.75 14.68 -2.90
N THR A 162 -4.62 13.68 -2.89
CA THR A 162 -5.80 13.62 -3.75
C THR A 162 -6.97 13.00 -3.03
N ASP A 163 -8.18 13.38 -3.42
CA ASP A 163 -9.38 12.67 -3.00
C ASP A 163 -9.70 11.58 -4.00
N SER A 164 -10.31 10.50 -3.52
CA SER A 164 -10.91 9.47 -4.37
C SER A 164 -12.19 10.00 -5.04
N PRO A 165 -12.64 9.37 -6.14
CA PRO A 165 -13.97 9.63 -6.68
C PRO A 165 -15.07 9.34 -5.64
N GLU A 166 -16.11 10.16 -5.64
CA GLU A 166 -17.28 9.95 -4.79
C GLU A 166 -18.05 8.70 -5.24
N THR A 167 -18.24 7.74 -4.34
CA THR A 167 -19.07 6.56 -4.60
C THR A 167 -20.49 6.86 -4.15
N THR A 168 -21.42 7.04 -5.09
CA THR A 168 -22.85 7.25 -4.78
C THR A 168 -23.47 5.97 -4.23
N LEU A 169 -24.24 6.11 -3.16
CA LEU A 169 -24.87 5.03 -2.41
C LEU A 169 -26.37 5.23 -2.35
N THR A 170 -27.08 4.14 -2.07
CA THR A 170 -28.52 4.17 -1.80
C THR A 170 -28.82 3.33 -0.56
N GLY A 171 -29.60 3.90 0.36
CA GLY A 171 -29.99 3.22 1.60
C GLY A 171 -29.16 3.64 2.83
N THR A 172 -29.08 2.74 3.81
CA THR A 172 -28.55 3.01 5.15
C THR A 172 -27.26 2.25 5.47
N THR A 173 -26.71 1.52 4.49
CA THR A 173 -25.52 0.69 4.67
C THR A 173 -24.57 0.80 3.49
N ALA A 174 -23.27 0.75 3.76
CA ALA A 174 -22.24 0.62 2.73
C ALA A 174 -21.03 -0.14 3.25
N SER A 175 -20.38 -0.88 2.37
CA SER A 175 -19.14 -1.59 2.71
C SER A 175 -18.26 -1.70 1.47
N ASP A 176 -16.98 -1.42 1.61
CA ASP A 176 -16.00 -1.59 0.54
C ASP A 176 -14.58 -1.70 1.11
N ALA A 177 -13.61 -1.97 0.23
CA ALA A 177 -12.19 -1.95 0.54
C ALA A 177 -11.38 -1.31 -0.59
N CYS A 178 -10.29 -0.64 -0.22
CA CYS A 178 -9.34 -0.03 -1.14
C CYS A 178 -7.90 -0.20 -0.63
N TYR A 179 -6.93 0.09 -1.48
CA TYR A 179 -5.53 0.19 -1.10
C TYR A 179 -5.09 1.64 -1.10
N LEU A 180 -4.34 2.04 -0.09
CA LEU A 180 -3.80 3.38 0.08
C LEU A 180 -2.30 3.32 0.30
N LEU A 181 -1.59 4.34 -0.18
CA LEU A 181 -0.20 4.53 0.16
C LEU A 181 -0.02 4.95 1.64
N PRO A 182 1.13 4.68 2.27
CA PRO A 182 1.44 5.09 3.63
C PRO A 182 1.21 6.59 3.85
N ASN A 183 0.52 6.94 4.94
CA ASN A 183 0.19 8.31 5.29
C ASN A 183 0.49 8.58 6.78
N LEU A 184 1.77 8.61 7.14
CA LEU A 184 2.24 8.66 8.53
C LEU A 184 2.15 10.07 9.14
N GLN A 185 0.93 10.56 9.32
CA GLN A 185 0.67 11.92 9.82
C GLN A 185 1.11 12.18 11.28
N GLY A 186 1.57 11.14 11.97
CA GLY A 186 1.94 11.16 13.39
C GLY A 186 0.84 10.61 14.29
N THR A 187 1.14 10.50 15.58
CA THR A 187 0.21 9.99 16.60
C THR A 187 0.01 11.05 17.68
N VAL A 188 -1.25 11.27 18.08
CA VAL A 188 -1.59 12.14 19.22
C VAL A 188 -2.07 11.25 20.37
N SER A 189 -1.14 10.88 21.26
CA SER A 189 -1.39 9.92 22.35
C SER A 189 -2.40 10.39 23.39
N SER A 190 -2.71 11.70 23.43
CA SER A 190 -3.73 12.27 24.31
C SER A 190 -5.16 12.05 23.83
N ILE A 191 -5.37 11.68 22.56
CA ILE A 191 -6.68 11.30 22.03
C ILE A 191 -6.99 9.87 22.44
N THR A 192 -7.86 9.74 23.43
CA THR A 192 -8.33 8.47 23.99
C THR A 192 -9.79 8.19 23.66
N ASP A 193 -10.53 9.20 23.19
CA ASP A 193 -11.94 9.12 22.82
C ASP A 193 -12.18 9.78 21.44
N GLN A 194 -13.10 9.22 20.64
CA GLN A 194 -13.46 9.75 19.32
C GLN A 194 -13.94 11.21 19.35
N ARG A 195 -14.58 11.65 20.45
CA ARG A 195 -15.05 13.03 20.63
C ARG A 195 -13.92 14.05 20.73
N GLN A 196 -12.70 13.60 21.01
CA GLN A 196 -11.52 14.46 21.07
C GLN A 196 -10.91 14.71 19.69
N LYS A 197 -11.35 14.00 18.64
CA LYS A 197 -10.86 14.26 17.29
C LYS A 197 -11.42 15.58 16.77
N SER A 198 -10.52 16.55 16.61
CA SER A 198 -10.80 17.87 16.07
C SER A 198 -9.56 18.40 15.37
N PRO A 199 -9.66 19.48 14.56
CA PRO A 199 -8.49 20.10 13.94
C PRO A 199 -7.40 20.50 14.93
N GLU A 200 -7.77 20.94 16.13
CA GLU A 200 -6.82 21.35 17.18
C GLU A 200 -6.08 20.17 17.81
N ASN A 201 -6.65 18.97 17.71
CA ASN A 201 -6.04 17.73 18.16
C ASN A 201 -5.50 16.91 16.99
N ALA A 202 -5.42 17.47 15.78
CA ALA A 202 -4.85 16.76 14.64
C ALA A 202 -3.35 16.49 14.87
N PRO A 203 -2.83 15.34 14.40
CA PRO A 203 -1.39 15.10 14.33
C PRO A 203 -0.64 16.25 13.65
N GLU A 204 0.62 16.49 14.03
CA GLU A 204 1.42 17.64 13.57
C GLU A 204 1.46 17.80 12.05
N HIS A 205 1.50 16.68 11.33
CA HIS A 205 1.55 16.67 9.88
C HIS A 205 0.16 16.67 9.23
N ALA A 206 -0.90 16.31 9.96
CA ALA A 206 -2.28 16.31 9.49
C ALA A 206 -2.82 17.74 9.41
N ARG A 207 -2.26 18.55 8.53
CA ARG A 207 -2.79 19.90 8.30
C ARG A 207 -4.06 19.80 7.46
N THR A 208 -5.06 20.54 7.91
CA THR A 208 -6.41 20.66 7.35
C THR A 208 -6.35 20.91 5.84
N CYS A 209 -6.92 19.98 5.06
CA CYS A 209 -7.50 20.31 3.76
C CYS A 209 -8.69 21.28 3.95
#